data_AF-A0A820GVQ8-F1
#
_entry.id   AF-A0A820GVQ8-F1
#
_cell.length_a   1.000
_cell.length_b   1.000
_cell.length_c   1.000
_cell.angle_alpha   90.00
_cell.angle_beta   90.00
_cell.angle_gamma   90.00
#
_symmetry.space_group_name_H-M   'P 1'
#
loop_
_entity.id
_entity.type
_entity.pdbx_description
1 polymer ?
#
loop_
_entity_poly.entity_id
_entity_poly.type
_entity_poly.pdbx_seq_one_letter_code
_entity_poly.pdbx_strand_id
1 'polypeptide(L)'
;DGYIISSLGPFFTDSLSDDAAILKHCMLNNEKQVLFWLRDNHVLVLDCGFRDTVNTLNRFGLQVAMPGFLYNKKQLPADEANRT
;
A
#
# COMPACT_ATOMS: atom_id res chain seq x y z
N ASP A 1 5.57 14.62 16.28
CA ASP A 1 5.46 15.54 15.14
C ASP A 1 5.90 14.83 13.87
N GLY A 2 4.96 14.62 12.94
CA GLY A 2 5.22 13.96 11.66
C GLY A 2 5.09 14.98 10.52
N TYR A 3 5.89 14.80 9.46
CA TYR A 3 5.87 15.65 8.27
C TYR A 3 5.50 14.82 7.04
N ILE A 4 4.75 15.43 6.13
CA ILE A 4 4.47 14.86 4.81
C ILE A 4 5.54 15.35 3.84
N ILE A 5 6.29 14.43 3.25
CA ILE A 5 7.40 14.73 2.33
C ILE A 5 6.91 14.89 0.89
N SER A 6 5.87 14.14 0.51
CA SER A 6 5.28 14.17 -0.83
C SER A 6 3.85 13.63 -0.77
N SER A 7 3.00 14.10 -1.68
CA SER A 7 1.66 13.56 -1.93
C SER A 7 1.54 13.17 -3.40
N LEU A 8 0.87 12.05 -3.69
CA LEU A 8 0.52 11.63 -5.05
C LEU A 8 -0.96 11.90 -5.29
N GLY A 9 -1.33 12.32 -6.51
CA GLY A 9 -2.72 12.68 -6.82
C GLY A 9 -3.13 14.06 -6.26
N PRO A 10 -4.35 14.55 -6.59
CA PRO A 10 -5.62 13.84 -6.44
C PRO A 10 -5.90 12.79 -7.53
N PHE A 11 -6.53 11.69 -7.12
CA PHE A 11 -6.99 10.65 -8.04
C PHE A 11 -8.51 10.71 -8.14
N PHE A 12 -9.04 10.65 -9.36
CA PHE A 12 -10.48 10.56 -9.58
C PHE A 12 -10.91 9.12 -9.35
N THR A 13 -11.87 8.92 -8.44
CA THR A 13 -12.52 7.64 -8.24
C THR A 13 -13.71 7.55 -9.19
N ASP A 14 -13.49 7.04 -10.40
CA ASP A 14 -14.60 6.51 -11.19
C ASP A 14 -14.83 5.04 -10.79
N SER A 15 -15.99 4.46 -11.14
CA SER A 15 -16.34 3.08 -10.77
C SER A 15 -15.40 1.99 -11.34
N LEU A 16 -14.36 2.39 -12.05
CA LEU A 16 -13.39 1.54 -12.74
C LEU A 16 -11.98 1.64 -12.13
N SER A 17 -11.70 2.63 -11.29
CA SER A 17 -10.42 2.84 -10.63
C SER A 17 -10.53 2.57 -9.12
N ASP A 18 -10.00 1.43 -8.69
CA ASP A 18 -9.79 1.18 -7.27
C ASP A 18 -8.41 1.66 -6.80
N ASP A 19 -8.24 1.79 -5.49
CA ASP A 19 -7.01 2.28 -4.88
C ASP A 19 -5.79 1.41 -5.21
N ALA A 20 -5.99 0.09 -5.42
CA ALA A 20 -4.93 -0.83 -5.80
C ALA A 20 -4.43 -0.56 -7.22
N ALA A 21 -5.33 -0.32 -8.18
CA ALA A 21 -4.98 0.02 -9.54
C ALA A 21 -4.18 1.33 -9.62
N ILE A 22 -4.59 2.32 -8.83
CA ILE A 22 -3.87 3.60 -8.70
C ILE A 22 -2.47 3.39 -8.15
N LEU A 23 -2.33 2.72 -7.01
CA LEU A 23 -1.01 2.48 -6.40
C LEU A 23 -0.09 1.69 -7.35
N LYS A 24 -0.63 0.68 -8.04
CA LYS A 24 0.12 -0.10 -9.03
C LYS A 24 0.63 0.79 -10.17
N HIS A 25 -0.20 1.67 -10.70
CA HIS A 25 0.19 2.64 -11.73
C HIS A 25 1.31 3.55 -11.23
N CYS A 26 1.18 4.14 -10.03
CA CYS A 26 2.20 5.03 -9.47
C CYS A 26 3.55 4.32 -9.32
N MET A 27 3.55 3.08 -8.83
CA MET A 27 4.78 2.30 -8.64
C MET A 27 5.43 1.92 -9.96
N LEU A 28 4.65 1.44 -10.94
CA LEU A 28 5.17 1.04 -12.25
C LEU A 28 5.75 2.21 -13.05
N ASN A 29 5.13 3.39 -12.95
CA ASN A 29 5.60 4.60 -13.63
C ASN A 29 6.60 5.41 -12.80
N ASN A 30 6.96 4.93 -11.60
CA ASN A 30 7.83 5.63 -10.65
C ASN A 30 7.40 7.10 -10.45
N GLU A 31 6.10 7.32 -10.24
CA GLU A 31 5.55 8.67 -10.10
C GLU A 31 6.20 9.44 -8.96
N LYS A 32 6.53 10.71 -9.21
CA LYS A 32 7.28 11.57 -8.28
C LYS A 32 8.55 10.91 -7.70
N GLN A 33 9.15 9.99 -8.46
CA GLN A 33 10.33 9.23 -8.05
C GLN A 33 10.10 8.43 -6.76
N VAL A 34 8.90 7.87 -6.57
CA VAL A 34 8.55 7.12 -5.36
C VAL A 34 9.55 6.00 -5.03
N LEU A 35 10.15 5.35 -6.03
CA LEU A 35 11.15 4.30 -5.85
C LEU A 35 12.51 4.82 -5.35
N PHE A 36 12.79 6.13 -5.46
CA PHE A 36 13.95 6.73 -4.80
C PHE A 36 13.79 6.74 -3.27
N TRP A 37 12.56 6.93 -2.81
CA TRP A 37 12.20 6.97 -1.39
C TRP A 37 12.00 5.57 -0.81
N LEU A 38 11.42 4.66 -1.60
CA LEU A 38 11.18 3.27 -1.24
C LEU A 38 12.37 2.41 -1.69
N ARG A 39 13.34 2.21 -0.79
CA ARG A 39 14.52 1.37 -1.03
C ARG A 39 14.23 -0.10 -0.69
N ASP A 40 15.04 -1.00 -1.24
CA ASP A 40 15.04 -2.42 -0.88
C ASP A 40 15.08 -2.61 0.64
N ASN A 41 14.30 -3.56 1.15
CA ASN A 41 14.10 -3.89 2.57
C ASN A 41 13.28 -2.88 3.41
N HIS A 42 12.71 -1.84 2.80
CA HIS A 42 11.71 -1.06 3.51
C HIS A 42 10.41 -1.87 3.67
N VAL A 43 9.83 -1.79 4.87
CA VAL A 43 8.51 -2.34 5.16
C VAL A 43 7.45 -1.32 4.77
N LEU A 44 6.61 -1.68 3.81
CA LEU A 44 5.45 -0.91 3.41
C LEU A 44 4.22 -1.49 4.09
N VAL A 45 3.60 -0.70 4.97
CA VAL A 45 2.33 -1.05 5.62
C VAL A 45 1.19 -0.60 4.72
N LEU A 46 0.36 -1.54 4.29
CA LEU A 46 -0.79 -1.29 3.42
C LEU A 46 -2.10 -1.67 4.10
N ASP A 47 -3.17 -0.96 3.73
CA ASP A 47 -4.52 -1.39 4.06
C ASP A 47 -4.98 -2.54 3.15
N CYS A 48 -5.97 -3.32 3.59
CA CYS A 48 -6.50 -4.49 2.89
C CYS A 48 -7.03 -4.18 1.47
N GLY A 49 -7.44 -2.94 1.21
CA GLY A 49 -7.88 -2.49 -0.12
C GLY A 49 -6.77 -2.52 -1.19
N PHE A 50 -5.50 -2.57 -0.80
CA PHE A 50 -4.36 -2.56 -1.71
C PHE A 50 -3.80 -3.96 -2.02
N ARG A 51 -4.50 -5.02 -1.62
CA ARG A 51 -3.99 -6.40 -1.70
C ARG A 51 -3.52 -6.82 -3.09
N ASP A 52 -4.21 -6.38 -4.14
CA ASP A 52 -3.86 -6.74 -5.52
C ASP A 52 -2.53 -6.11 -5.99
N THR A 53 -1.97 -5.19 -5.21
CA THR A 53 -0.66 -4.57 -5.48
C THR A 53 0.52 -5.33 -4.88
N VAL A 54 0.31 -6.26 -3.95
CA VAL A 54 1.39 -6.93 -3.18
C VAL A 54 2.43 -7.56 -4.11
N ASN A 55 1.98 -8.27 -5.15
CA ASN A 55 2.87 -8.88 -6.14
C ASN A 55 3.69 -7.84 -6.91
N THR A 56 3.12 -6.66 -7.18
CA THR A 56 3.85 -5.58 -7.86
C THR A 56 4.92 -4.99 -6.94
N LEU A 57 4.58 -4.76 -5.67
CA LEU A 57 5.48 -4.18 -4.67
C LEU A 57 6.65 -5.12 -4.34
N ASN A 58 6.39 -6.42 -4.20
CA ASN A 58 7.43 -7.42 -3.98
C ASN A 58 8.45 -7.47 -5.15
N ARG A 59 8.02 -7.22 -6.40
CA ARG A 59 8.92 -7.13 -7.56
C ARG A 59 9.88 -5.95 -7.49
N PHE A 60 9.55 -4.93 -6.69
CA PHE A 60 10.41 -3.78 -6.41
C PHE A 60 11.26 -3.98 -5.14
N GLY A 61 11.36 -5.21 -4.60
CA GLY A 61 12.20 -5.50 -3.43
C GLY A 61 11.64 -5.00 -2.09
N LEU A 62 10.37 -4.56 -2.08
CA LEU A 62 9.69 -4.08 -0.88
C LEU A 62 9.10 -5.23 -0.08
N GLN A 63 9.15 -5.11 1.25
CA GLN A 63 8.45 -6.02 2.15
C GLN A 63 7.07 -5.43 2.44
N VAL A 64 6.00 -6.16 2.14
CA VAL A 64 4.64 -5.67 2.38
C VAL A 64 4.08 -6.28 3.66
N ALA A 65 3.72 -5.42 4.60
CA ALA A 65 2.95 -5.74 5.79
C ALA A 65 1.49 -5.32 5.57
N MET A 66 0.55 -6.20 5.85
CA MET A 66 -0.88 -5.93 5.68
C MET A 66 -1.66 -6.70 6.75
N PRO A 67 -2.69 -6.08 7.36
CA PRO A 67 -3.51 -6.75 8.36
C PRO A 67 -4.21 -7.99 7.80
N GLY A 68 -4.40 -8.98 8.66
CA GLY A 68 -5.04 -10.26 8.32
C GLY A 68 -6.50 -10.14 7.89
N PHE A 69 -7.03 -11.22 7.31
CA PHE A 69 -8.44 -11.28 6.93
C PHE A 69 -9.36 -11.31 8.14
N LEU A 70 -10.45 -10.56 8.02
CA LEU A 70 -11.58 -10.68 8.92
C LEU A 70 -12.44 -11.89 8.52
N TYR A 71 -12.31 -13.00 9.24
CA TYR A 71 -13.24 -14.12 9.10
C TYR A 71 -14.42 -13.93 10.06
N ASN A 72 -15.62 -13.68 9.50
CA ASN A 72 -16.89 -13.50 10.25
C ASN A 72 -16.85 -12.44 11.36
N LYS A 73 -15.93 -11.48 11.28
CA LYS A 73 -15.77 -10.36 12.21
C LYS A 73 -15.76 -9.05 11.43
N LYS A 74 -16.13 -7.95 12.09
CA LYS A 74 -16.06 -6.60 11.47
C LYS A 74 -14.69 -5.94 11.63
N GLN A 75 -13.90 -6.34 12.62
CA GLN A 75 -12.59 -5.75 12.95
C GLN A 75 -11.66 -6.79 13.59
N LEU A 76 -10.35 -6.62 13.42
CA LEU A 76 -9.33 -7.42 14.09
C LEU A 76 -9.10 -6.86 15.50
N PRO A 77 -8.85 -7.71 16.50
CA PRO A 77 -8.25 -7.30 17.76
C PRO A 77 -6.94 -6.52 17.54
N ALA A 78 -6.66 -5.52 18.39
CA ALA A 78 -5.48 -4.66 18.23
C ALA A 78 -4.16 -5.46 18.26
N ASP A 79 -4.11 -6.53 19.05
CA ASP A 79 -2.96 -7.43 19.12
C ASP A 79 -2.80 -8.32 17.89
N GLU A 80 -3.88 -8.63 17.16
CA GLU A 80 -3.82 -9.36 15.89
C GLU A 80 -3.50 -8.43 14.72
N ALA A 81 -4.03 -7.20 14.72
CA ALA A 81 -3.77 -6.21 13.67
C ALA A 81 -2.30 -5.76 13.64
N ASN A 82 -1.62 -5.76 14.79
CA ASN A 82 -0.22 -5.30 14.94
C ASN A 82 0.83 -6.42 14.79
N ARG A 83 0.44 -7.65 14.44
CA ARG A 83 1.35 -8.80 14.30
C ARG A 83 1.87 -9.05 12.88
N THR A 84 1.55 -8.18 11.93
CA THR A 84 1.86 -8.30 10.50
C THR A 84 2.61 -7.10 9.97
#